data_AF-A0A1J5N1N3-F1
#
_entry.id   AF-A0A1J5N1N3-F1
#
_cell.length_a   1.000
_cell.length_b   1.000
_cell.length_c   1.000
_cell.angle_alpha   90.00
_cell.angle_beta   90.00
_cell.angle_gamma   90.00
#
_symmetry.space_group_name_H-M   'P 1'
#
loop_
_entity.id
_entity.type
_entity.pdbx_description
1 polymer ?
#
loop_
_entity_poly.entity_id
_entity_poly.type
_entity_poly.pdbx_seq_one_letter_code
_entity_poly.pdbx_strand_id
1 'polypeptide(L)'
;MEGRIKTFLPSKAYGFIEGDDGKSYFFHMQDFKPATARIEENLFVAFEETATPKGYRAKNVELIGGQIEYQEIFDGFRTSRKGKPNGTDVLFSAMVAVGDKDLDLAKRELAYMANRFGCNAVLNIVYSKETRSRGNYRYSYHNFTGECVVMSQKRFTRNRKQADQKNQEVKELLEKVDANYREYLEEERRKQRMKSLALMVGAAVILAVILIFQLR
;
A
#
# COMPACT_ATOMS: atom_id res chain seq x y z
N MET A 1 4.90 -29.40 19.55
CA MET A 1 3.95 -28.98 18.50
C MET A 1 4.62 -27.97 17.60
N GLU A 2 4.17 -27.86 16.35
CA GLU A 2 4.61 -26.82 15.41
C GLU A 2 3.42 -25.92 15.05
N GLY A 3 3.75 -24.70 14.61
CA GLY A 3 2.78 -23.73 14.14
C GLY A 3 3.45 -22.45 13.67
N ARG A 4 2.65 -21.41 13.45
CA ARG A 4 3.12 -20.08 13.04
C ARG A 4 2.61 -18.98 13.96
N ILE A 5 3.42 -17.95 14.20
CA ILE A 5 2.99 -16.77 14.94
C ILE A 5 1.89 -16.07 14.15
N LYS A 6 0.65 -16.07 14.66
CA LYS A 6 -0.49 -15.41 14.03
C LYS A 6 -0.51 -13.92 14.31
N THR A 7 -0.27 -13.54 15.57
CA THR A 7 -0.19 -12.15 16.01
C THR A 7 0.79 -12.03 17.16
N PHE A 8 1.47 -10.89 17.25
CA PHE A 8 2.28 -10.53 18.42
C PHE A 8 2.07 -9.04 18.73
N LEU A 9 1.80 -8.73 20.00
CA LEU A 9 1.61 -7.36 20.48
C LEU A 9 2.75 -7.01 21.43
N PRO A 10 3.84 -6.39 20.92
CA PRO A 10 5.03 -6.07 21.74
C PRO A 10 4.68 -5.23 22.96
N SER A 11 3.76 -4.26 22.82
CA SER A 11 3.32 -3.38 23.91
C SER A 11 2.61 -4.11 25.05
N LYS A 12 2.10 -5.32 24.81
CA LYS A 12 1.43 -6.16 25.80
C LYS A 12 2.20 -7.44 26.12
N ALA A 13 3.37 -7.63 25.50
CA ALA A 13 4.23 -8.81 25.67
C ALA A 13 3.53 -10.16 25.48
N TYR A 14 2.51 -10.25 24.62
CA TYR A 14 1.84 -11.52 24.31
C TYR A 14 1.49 -11.63 22.82
N GLY A 15 1.24 -12.86 22.39
CA GLY A 15 0.75 -13.15 21.05
C GLY A 15 -0.04 -14.45 20.99
N PHE A 16 -0.36 -14.84 19.76
CA PHE A 16 -1.02 -16.09 19.44
C PHE A 16 -0.26 -16.84 18.36
N ILE A 17 -0.15 -18.15 18.52
CA ILE A 17 0.35 -19.11 17.53
C ILE A 17 -0.86 -19.84 16.94
N GLU A 18 -0.93 -19.91 15.62
CA GLU A 18 -1.79 -20.85 14.93
C GLU A 18 -1.03 -22.17 14.80
N GLY A 19 -1.45 -23.19 15.55
CA GLY A 19 -0.86 -24.52 15.49
C GLY A 19 -1.20 -25.21 14.18
N ASP A 20 -0.34 -26.16 13.77
CA ASP A 20 -0.58 -26.96 12.57
C ASP A 20 -1.82 -27.87 12.69
N ASP A 21 -2.33 -28.05 13.91
CA ASP A 21 -3.61 -28.71 14.21
C ASP A 21 -4.83 -27.79 14.03
N GLY A 22 -4.62 -26.54 13.60
CA GLY A 22 -5.65 -25.53 13.39
C GLY A 22 -6.12 -24.80 14.66
N LYS A 23 -5.55 -25.10 15.83
CA LYS A 23 -5.91 -24.42 17.09
C LYS A 23 -5.09 -23.15 17.31
N SER A 24 -5.62 -22.26 18.15
CA SER A 24 -4.94 -21.04 18.56
C SER A 24 -4.33 -21.20 19.96
N TYR A 25 -3.04 -20.93 20.08
CA TYR A 25 -2.27 -21.04 21.32
C TYR A 25 -1.82 -19.66 21.78
N PHE A 26 -2.21 -19.26 22.98
CA PHE A 26 -1.70 -18.04 23.60
C PHE A 26 -0.25 -18.22 24.04
N PHE A 27 0.61 -17.23 23.86
CA PHE A 27 1.94 -17.24 24.46
C PHE A 27 2.29 -15.86 25.05
N HIS A 28 3.07 -15.85 26.12
CA HIS A 28 3.70 -14.64 26.63
C HIS A 28 5.14 -14.55 26.10
N MET A 29 5.69 -13.34 25.97
CA MET A 29 7.05 -13.12 25.45
C MET A 29 8.12 -13.89 26.25
N GLN A 30 7.90 -14.08 27.55
CA GLN A 30 8.79 -14.87 28.42
C GLN A 30 8.78 -16.37 28.13
N ASP A 31 7.74 -16.87 27.46
CA ASP A 31 7.67 -18.27 27.02
C ASP A 31 8.49 -18.50 25.74
N PHE A 32 9.00 -17.43 25.10
CA PHE A 32 9.76 -17.47 23.85
C PHE A 32 11.28 -17.51 24.10
N LYS A 33 11.97 -18.40 23.40
CA LYS A 33 13.41 -18.65 23.52
C LYS A 33 14.12 -18.58 22.16
N PRO A 34 15.35 -18.02 22.11
CA PRO A 34 15.96 -17.21 23.16
C PRO A 34 15.16 -15.91 23.37
N ALA A 35 15.25 -15.30 24.55
CA ALA A 35 14.51 -14.07 24.87
C ALA A 35 14.89 -12.87 23.96
N THR A 36 16.02 -12.96 23.26
CA THR A 36 16.50 -11.97 22.28
C THR A 36 15.92 -12.17 20.88
N ALA A 37 15.18 -13.26 20.65
CA ALA A 37 14.60 -13.54 19.35
C ALA A 37 13.60 -12.45 18.95
N ARG A 38 13.68 -12.01 17.69
CA ARG A 38 12.71 -11.08 17.13
C ARG A 38 11.43 -11.85 16.79
N ILE A 39 10.35 -11.52 17.48
CA ILE A 39 9.04 -12.15 17.28
C ILE A 39 8.28 -11.35 16.23
N GLU A 40 8.07 -11.96 15.08
CA GLU A 40 7.32 -11.41 13.94
C GLU A 40 6.17 -12.35 13.58
N GLU A 41 5.12 -11.78 12.99
CA GLU A 41 4.02 -12.57 12.43
C GLU A 41 4.54 -13.49 11.32
N ASN A 42 3.94 -14.67 11.20
CA ASN A 42 4.23 -15.74 10.24
C ASN A 42 5.53 -16.53 10.47
N LEU A 43 6.31 -16.22 11.51
CA LEU A 43 7.44 -17.07 11.90
C LEU A 43 6.96 -18.47 12.29
N PHE A 44 7.66 -19.50 11.83
CA PHE A 44 7.40 -20.86 12.28
C PHE A 44 8.01 -21.08 13.65
N VAL A 45 7.29 -21.78 14.52
CA VAL A 45 7.74 -22.03 15.89
C VAL A 45 7.41 -23.45 16.32
N ALA A 46 8.30 -24.02 17.12
CA ALA A 46 8.02 -25.21 17.91
C ALA A 46 7.65 -24.78 19.34
N PHE A 47 6.73 -25.50 19.98
CA PHE A 47 6.29 -25.21 21.34
C PHE A 47 5.68 -26.43 22.03
N GLU A 48 5.55 -26.35 23.35
CA GLU A 48 4.81 -27.28 24.19
C GLU A 48 3.41 -26.73 24.46
N GLU A 49 2.37 -27.55 24.26
CA GLU A 49 1.01 -27.14 24.58
C GLU A 49 0.66 -27.34 26.06
N THR A 50 -0.20 -26.48 26.58
CA THR A 50 -0.77 -26.61 27.92
C THR A 50 -2.22 -26.11 27.90
N ALA A 51 -3.14 -26.94 28.38
CA ALA A 51 -4.53 -26.52 28.53
C ALA A 51 -4.69 -25.53 29.70
N THR A 52 -5.49 -24.49 29.52
CA THR A 52 -5.82 -23.51 30.56
C THR A 52 -7.32 -23.21 30.55
N PRO A 53 -7.89 -22.62 31.62
CA PRO A 53 -9.29 -22.21 31.63
C PRO A 53 -9.66 -21.21 30.51
N LYS A 54 -8.67 -20.52 29.94
CA LYS A 54 -8.85 -19.54 28.85
C LYS A 54 -8.52 -20.09 27.46
N GLY A 55 -8.39 -21.41 27.33
CA GLY A 55 -7.97 -22.11 26.10
C GLY A 55 -6.53 -22.59 26.17
N TYR A 56 -5.92 -22.87 25.02
CA TYR A 56 -4.58 -23.44 24.95
C TYR A 56 -3.49 -22.37 25.08
N ARG A 57 -2.42 -22.73 25.79
CA ARG A 57 -1.21 -21.93 25.95
C ARG A 57 -0.02 -22.67 25.36
N ALA A 58 0.88 -21.93 24.71
CA ALA A 58 2.18 -22.41 24.29
C ALA A 58 3.26 -22.04 25.32
N LYS A 59 4.12 -22.99 25.63
CA LYS A 59 5.31 -22.88 26.49
C LYS A 59 6.55 -23.31 25.71
N ASN A 60 7.73 -22.87 26.18
CA ASN A 60 9.02 -23.20 25.54
C ASN A 60 8.98 -22.97 24.02
N VAL A 61 8.48 -21.80 23.61
CA VAL A 61 8.33 -21.43 22.20
C VAL A 61 9.70 -21.13 21.61
N GLU A 62 10.06 -21.78 20.52
CA GLU A 62 11.36 -21.64 19.87
C GLU A 62 11.19 -21.48 18.35
N LEU A 63 12.05 -20.68 17.73
CA LEU A 63 12.08 -20.56 16.27
C LEU A 63 12.54 -21.86 15.64
N ILE A 64 11.81 -22.34 14.64
CA ILE A 64 12.26 -23.46 13.83
C ILE A 64 13.44 -22.99 12.95
N GLY A 65 14.55 -23.71 12.92
CA GLY A 65 15.71 -23.35 12.09
C GLY A 65 15.43 -23.41 10.58
N GLY A 66 16.24 -22.69 9.79
CA GLY A 66 16.22 -22.82 8.32
C GLY A 66 15.03 -22.16 7.61
N GLN A 67 14.29 -21.29 8.28
CA GLN A 67 13.27 -20.46 7.64
C GLN A 67 13.92 -19.32 6.86
N ILE A 68 13.37 -19.04 5.69
CA ILE A 68 13.83 -18.03 4.75
C ILE A 68 12.70 -17.01 4.59
N GLU A 69 13.01 -15.74 4.81
CA GLU A 69 12.08 -14.62 4.61
C GLU A 69 11.84 -14.41 3.11
N TYR A 70 10.58 -14.15 2.74
CA TYR A 70 10.21 -13.63 1.44
C TYR A 70 9.06 -12.63 1.55
N GLN A 71 8.93 -11.80 0.53
CA GLN A 71 7.83 -10.84 0.41
C GLN A 71 6.67 -11.47 -0.37
N GLU A 72 5.46 -11.34 0.16
CA GLU A 72 4.24 -11.79 -0.49
C GLU A 72 3.33 -10.59 -0.78
N ILE A 73 2.91 -10.43 -2.03
CA ILE A 73 1.93 -9.42 -2.42
C ILE A 73 0.53 -9.92 -2.06
N PHE A 74 -0.31 -9.04 -1.51
CA PHE A 74 -1.70 -9.39 -1.21
C PHE A 74 -2.50 -9.67 -2.48
N ASP A 75 -3.33 -10.70 -2.41
CA ASP A 75 -4.40 -10.91 -3.38
C ASP A 75 -5.50 -9.86 -3.20
N GLY A 76 -5.97 -9.34 -4.34
CA GLY A 76 -7.05 -8.37 -4.42
C GLY A 76 -6.63 -6.92 -4.14
N PHE A 77 -7.53 -6.01 -4.52
CA PHE A 77 -7.30 -4.57 -4.39
C PHE A 77 -7.83 -4.04 -3.05
N ARG A 78 -7.08 -3.17 -2.37
CA ARG A 78 -7.45 -2.63 -1.05
C ARG A 78 -7.44 -1.10 -1.02
N THR A 79 -8.33 -0.52 -0.22
CA THR A 79 -8.34 0.93 0.02
C THR A 79 -8.46 1.25 1.50
N SER A 80 -7.78 2.31 1.96
CA SER A 80 -7.86 2.79 3.35
C SER A 80 -7.81 4.31 3.43
N ARG A 81 -8.61 4.90 4.32
CA ARG A 81 -8.49 6.32 4.70
C ARG A 81 -7.30 6.59 5.63
N LYS A 82 -6.64 5.53 6.11
CA LYS A 82 -5.49 5.58 7.02
C LYS A 82 -4.26 4.99 6.31
N GLY A 83 -3.12 5.03 6.98
CA GLY A 83 -1.89 4.38 6.53
C GLY A 83 -1.99 2.86 6.47
N LYS A 84 -0.83 2.22 6.25
CA LYS A 84 -0.73 0.77 6.07
C LYS A 84 -1.23 0.00 7.31
N PRO A 85 -1.91 -1.14 7.15
CA PRO A 85 -2.24 -2.02 8.27
C PRO A 85 -0.99 -2.57 8.98
N ASN A 86 -1.14 -3.01 10.22
CA ASN A 86 -0.08 -3.71 10.95
C ASN A 86 0.30 -5.02 10.23
N GLY A 87 1.56 -5.43 10.34
CA GLY A 87 2.06 -6.65 9.69
C GLY A 87 2.27 -6.54 8.17
N THR A 88 2.13 -5.34 7.61
CA THR A 88 2.34 -5.07 6.17
C THR A 88 3.53 -4.16 5.92
N ASP A 89 4.16 -4.30 4.76
CA ASP A 89 5.21 -3.44 4.25
C ASP A 89 4.71 -2.68 3.01
N VAL A 90 5.33 -1.54 2.71
CA VAL A 90 5.08 -0.74 1.50
C VAL A 90 6.37 -0.74 0.70
N LEU A 91 6.33 -1.34 -0.50
CA LEU A 91 7.49 -1.52 -1.36
C LEU A 91 7.61 -0.43 -2.43
N PHE A 92 6.48 0.20 -2.79
CA PHE A 92 6.38 1.35 -3.68
C PHE A 92 5.27 2.26 -3.18
N SER A 93 5.43 3.58 -3.32
CA SER A 93 4.33 4.51 -3.12
C SER A 93 4.36 5.73 -4.05
N ALA A 94 3.17 6.18 -4.44
CA ALA A 94 2.98 7.39 -5.23
C ALA A 94 1.70 8.13 -4.79
N MET A 95 1.85 9.41 -4.44
CA MET A 95 0.71 10.27 -4.14
C MET A 95 0.02 10.71 -5.43
N VAL A 96 -1.30 10.54 -5.47
CA VAL A 96 -2.15 10.97 -6.58
C VAL A 96 -3.25 11.89 -6.07
N ALA A 97 -3.64 12.84 -6.91
CA ALA A 97 -4.78 13.70 -6.71
C ALA A 97 -5.71 13.58 -7.91
N VAL A 98 -6.97 13.26 -7.67
CA VAL A 98 -8.00 13.06 -8.69
C VAL A 98 -9.24 13.85 -8.29
N GLY A 99 -10.09 14.17 -9.26
CA GLY A 99 -11.37 14.77 -8.92
C GLY A 99 -12.28 14.94 -10.11
N ASP A 100 -13.57 14.86 -9.85
CA ASP A 100 -14.63 14.96 -10.85
C ASP A 100 -15.88 15.64 -10.27
N LYS A 101 -16.81 16.05 -11.14
CA LYS A 101 -18.14 16.52 -10.72
C LYS A 101 -19.01 15.36 -10.24
N ASP A 102 -18.77 14.16 -10.75
CA ASP A 102 -19.41 12.93 -10.30
C ASP A 102 -18.59 12.28 -9.17
N LEU A 103 -19.23 12.08 -8.02
CA LEU A 103 -18.59 11.50 -6.85
C LEU A 103 -18.07 10.07 -7.09
N ASP A 104 -18.80 9.25 -7.83
CA ASP A 104 -18.45 7.86 -8.03
C ASP A 104 -17.37 7.70 -9.09
N LEU A 105 -17.36 8.57 -10.11
CA LEU A 105 -16.23 8.67 -11.03
C LEU A 105 -14.96 9.09 -10.28
N ALA A 106 -15.03 10.13 -9.43
CA ALA A 106 -13.90 10.60 -8.63
C ALA A 106 -13.35 9.51 -7.68
N LYS A 107 -14.21 8.67 -7.08
CA LYS A 107 -13.78 7.52 -6.26
C LYS A 107 -13.07 6.44 -7.09
N ARG A 108 -13.63 6.09 -8.26
CA ARG A 108 -13.08 5.05 -9.14
C ARG A 108 -11.73 5.46 -9.72
N GLU A 109 -11.52 6.76 -9.93
CA GLU A 109 -10.28 7.29 -10.48
C GLU A 109 -9.06 6.96 -9.61
N LEU A 110 -9.18 6.98 -8.27
CA LEU A 110 -8.06 6.54 -7.40
C LEU A 110 -7.68 5.08 -7.63
N ALA A 111 -8.67 4.20 -7.72
CA ALA A 111 -8.42 2.78 -7.98
C ALA A 111 -7.87 2.57 -9.40
N TYR A 112 -8.37 3.33 -10.37
CA TYR A 112 -7.83 3.35 -11.73
C TYR A 112 -6.35 3.75 -11.74
N MET A 113 -5.96 4.82 -11.04
CA MET A 113 -4.58 5.27 -10.96
C MET A 113 -3.67 4.22 -10.32
N ALA A 114 -4.10 3.58 -9.23
CA ALA A 114 -3.34 2.50 -8.61
C ALA A 114 -3.16 1.31 -9.56
N ASN A 115 -4.24 0.85 -10.20
CA ASN A 115 -4.17 -0.24 -11.19
C ASN A 115 -3.30 0.12 -12.38
N ARG A 116 -3.35 1.38 -12.85
CA ARG A 116 -2.51 1.90 -13.92
C ARG A 116 -1.03 1.80 -13.58
N PHE A 117 -0.65 2.10 -12.33
CA PHE A 117 0.73 1.93 -11.89
C PHE A 117 1.07 0.45 -11.68
N GLY A 118 0.10 -0.42 -11.37
CA GLY A 118 0.32 -1.80 -10.93
C GLY A 118 0.36 -1.95 -9.42
N CYS A 119 -0.13 -0.94 -8.69
CA CYS A 119 -0.31 -0.96 -7.25
C CYS A 119 -1.52 -1.81 -6.85
N ASN A 120 -1.43 -2.52 -5.72
CA ASN A 120 -2.51 -3.35 -5.18
C ASN A 120 -3.34 -2.65 -4.09
N ALA A 121 -2.97 -1.42 -3.69
CA ALA A 121 -3.78 -0.67 -2.75
C ALA A 121 -3.68 0.85 -2.92
N VAL A 122 -4.65 1.56 -2.32
CA VAL A 122 -4.61 3.01 -2.09
C VAL A 122 -4.79 3.30 -0.60
N LEU A 123 -3.80 3.95 0.00
CA LEU A 123 -3.79 4.32 1.41
C LEU A 123 -3.96 5.84 1.59
N ASN A 124 -4.11 6.27 2.84
CA ASN A 124 -4.14 7.69 3.20
C ASN A 124 -5.15 8.53 2.39
N ILE A 125 -6.33 7.93 2.08
CA ILE A 125 -7.33 8.59 1.25
C ILE A 125 -7.95 9.77 2.00
N VAL A 126 -7.84 10.96 1.40
CA VAL A 126 -8.48 12.19 1.87
C VAL A 126 -9.50 12.65 0.84
N TYR A 127 -10.68 13.03 1.32
CA TYR A 127 -11.77 13.56 0.50
C TYR A 127 -11.99 15.04 0.81
N SER A 128 -12.16 15.86 -0.23
CA SER A 128 -12.66 17.22 -0.08
C SER A 128 -13.71 17.54 -1.16
N LYS A 129 -14.58 18.50 -0.84
CA LYS A 129 -15.65 18.96 -1.72
C LYS A 129 -15.54 20.45 -1.91
N GLU A 130 -15.52 20.89 -3.16
CA GLU A 130 -15.59 22.30 -3.52
C GLU A 130 -16.92 22.59 -4.21
N THR A 131 -17.46 23.79 -4.01
CA THR A 131 -18.57 24.29 -4.82
C THR A 131 -18.01 25.25 -5.85
N ARG A 132 -18.22 24.97 -7.12
CA ARG A 132 -17.77 25.80 -8.24
C ARG A 132 -18.99 26.34 -9.00
N SER A 133 -18.80 27.47 -9.67
CA SER A 133 -19.84 28.09 -10.49
C SER A 133 -19.37 28.20 -11.93
N ARG A 134 -20.28 28.02 -12.89
CA ARG A 134 -20.09 28.39 -14.29
C ARG A 134 -21.33 29.16 -14.75
N GLY A 135 -21.23 30.48 -14.85
CA GLY A 135 -22.40 31.36 -14.98
C GLY A 135 -23.32 31.22 -13.76
N ASN A 136 -24.63 31.07 -14.00
CA ASN A 136 -25.64 30.90 -12.95
C ASN A 136 -25.71 29.48 -12.38
N TYR A 137 -24.98 28.52 -12.96
CA TYR A 137 -25.02 27.13 -12.53
C TYR A 137 -23.94 26.86 -11.47
N ARG A 138 -24.38 26.36 -10.31
CA ARG A 138 -23.53 25.88 -9.21
C ARG A 138 -23.43 24.37 -9.25
N TYR A 139 -22.22 23.85 -9.15
CA TYR A 139 -21.96 22.41 -9.09
C TYR A 139 -20.94 22.06 -8.03
N SER A 140 -21.04 20.82 -7.54
CA SER A 140 -20.05 20.25 -6.63
C SER A 140 -18.90 19.66 -7.44
N TYR A 141 -17.68 19.82 -6.93
CA TYR A 141 -16.48 19.17 -7.43
C TYR A 141 -15.90 18.33 -6.29
N HIS A 142 -15.70 17.04 -6.56
CA HIS A 142 -15.28 16.04 -5.59
C HIS A 142 -13.81 15.74 -5.82
N ASN A 143 -12.95 16.14 -4.88
CA ASN A 143 -11.52 15.87 -4.94
C ASN A 143 -11.16 14.74 -3.99
N PHE A 144 -10.25 13.88 -4.44
CA PHE A 144 -9.62 12.87 -3.61
C PHE A 144 -8.11 12.94 -3.77
N THR A 145 -7.40 12.81 -2.66
CA THR A 145 -5.99 12.43 -2.68
C THR A 145 -5.83 11.05 -2.08
N GLY A 146 -4.81 10.33 -2.50
CA GLY A 146 -4.48 9.02 -1.97
C GLY A 146 -3.08 8.60 -2.36
N GLU A 147 -2.55 7.63 -1.63
CA GLU A 147 -1.25 7.05 -1.87
C GLU A 147 -1.42 5.68 -2.52
N CYS A 148 -1.17 5.58 -3.82
CA CYS A 148 -1.12 4.31 -4.54
C CYS A 148 0.11 3.54 -4.06
N VAL A 149 -0.05 2.30 -3.61
CA VAL A 149 1.04 1.51 -3.05
C VAL A 149 1.10 0.08 -3.58
N VAL A 150 2.33 -0.46 -3.66
CA VAL A 150 2.56 -1.91 -3.66
C VAL A 150 2.76 -2.32 -2.21
N MET A 151 1.73 -2.93 -1.64
CA MET A 151 1.70 -3.41 -0.27
C MET A 151 1.99 -4.90 -0.23
N SER A 152 2.86 -5.31 0.67
CA SER A 152 3.27 -6.70 0.85
C SER A 152 3.20 -7.11 2.33
N GLN A 153 3.43 -8.39 2.58
CA GLN A 153 3.64 -8.93 3.90
C GLN A 153 4.86 -9.84 3.91
N LYS A 154 5.59 -9.82 5.01
CA LYS A 154 6.65 -10.78 5.26
C LYS A 154 6.07 -12.15 5.51
N ARG A 155 6.68 -13.14 4.87
CA ARG A 155 6.38 -14.55 5.04
C ARG A 155 7.68 -15.31 5.20
N PHE A 156 7.55 -16.51 5.74
CA PHE A 156 8.65 -17.42 5.93
C PHE A 156 8.34 -18.74 5.25
N THR A 157 9.37 -19.43 4.78
CA THR A 157 9.28 -20.79 4.27
C THR A 157 10.56 -21.54 4.55
N ARG A 158 10.50 -22.87 4.60
CA ARG A 158 11.71 -23.73 4.64
C ARG A 158 12.19 -24.11 3.24
N ASN A 159 11.49 -23.70 2.19
CA ASN A 159 11.82 -23.98 0.80
C ASN A 159 12.51 -22.78 0.14
N ARG A 160 13.84 -22.86 -0.03
CA ARG A 160 14.63 -21.78 -0.67
C ARG A 160 14.15 -21.43 -2.07
N LYS A 161 13.84 -22.43 -2.90
CA LYS A 161 13.36 -22.18 -4.27
C LYS A 161 12.05 -21.39 -4.28
N GLN A 162 11.15 -21.67 -3.33
CA GLN A 162 9.90 -20.92 -3.17
C GLN A 162 10.16 -19.46 -2.78
N ALA A 163 11.03 -19.23 -1.78
CA ALA A 163 11.39 -17.88 -1.35
C ALA A 163 12.03 -17.07 -2.48
N ASP A 164 12.99 -17.68 -3.20
CA ASP A 164 13.68 -17.05 -4.32
C ASP A 164 12.70 -16.69 -5.44
N GLN A 165 11.78 -17.61 -5.78
CA GLN A 165 10.73 -17.35 -6.76
C GLN A 165 9.83 -16.19 -6.33
N LYS A 166 9.33 -16.19 -5.09
CA LYS A 166 8.44 -15.13 -4.58
C LYS A 166 9.12 -13.77 -4.58
N ASN A 167 10.38 -13.72 -4.16
CA ASN A 167 11.16 -12.48 -4.17
C ASN A 167 11.43 -11.98 -5.60
N GLN A 168 11.66 -12.89 -6.55
CA GLN A 168 11.82 -12.53 -7.96
C GLN A 168 10.50 -12.00 -8.57
N GLU A 169 9.36 -12.62 -8.27
CA GLU A 169 8.01 -12.14 -8.68
C GLU A 169 7.77 -10.70 -8.17
N VAL A 170 8.13 -10.42 -6.91
CA VAL A 170 8.03 -9.07 -6.33
C VAL A 170 8.95 -8.08 -7.04
N LYS A 171 10.19 -8.48 -7.33
CA LYS A 171 11.15 -7.61 -8.03
C LYS A 171 10.65 -7.22 -9.42
N GLU A 172 10.18 -8.18 -10.21
CA GLU A 172 9.63 -7.95 -11.54
C GLU A 172 8.39 -7.04 -11.50
N LEU A 173 7.53 -7.23 -10.48
CA LEU A 173 6.40 -6.33 -10.25
C LEU A 173 6.86 -4.90 -10.00
N LEU A 174 7.84 -4.69 -9.12
CA LEU A 174 8.34 -3.34 -8.80
C LEU A 174 8.98 -2.66 -10.01
N GLU A 175 9.77 -3.39 -10.81
CA GLU A 175 10.33 -2.87 -12.06
C GLU A 175 9.24 -2.39 -13.03
N LYS A 176 8.15 -3.17 -13.16
CA LYS A 176 6.99 -2.80 -13.97
C LYS A 176 6.26 -1.58 -13.39
N VAL A 177 6.07 -1.53 -12.08
CA VAL A 177 5.40 -0.42 -11.40
C VAL A 177 6.18 0.89 -11.59
N ASP A 178 7.50 0.83 -11.44
CA ASP A 178 8.38 1.97 -11.66
C ASP A 178 8.36 2.46 -13.12
N ALA A 179 8.26 1.55 -14.08
CA ALA A 179 8.13 1.90 -15.49
C ALA A 179 6.78 2.60 -15.78
N ASN A 180 5.67 2.02 -15.33
CA ASN A 180 4.33 2.59 -15.51
C ASN A 180 4.20 3.97 -14.85
N TYR A 181 4.77 4.13 -13.65
CA TYR A 181 4.73 5.41 -12.95
C TYR A 181 5.58 6.48 -13.66
N ARG A 182 6.76 6.12 -14.19
CA ARG A 182 7.58 7.03 -14.99
C ARG A 182 6.87 7.50 -16.25
N GLU A 183 6.20 6.60 -16.97
CA GLU A 183 5.38 6.94 -18.15
C GLU A 183 4.27 7.94 -17.78
N TYR A 184 3.55 7.69 -16.69
CA TYR A 184 2.55 8.62 -16.17
C TYR A 184 3.13 10.01 -15.89
N LEU A 185 4.28 10.09 -15.21
CA LEU A 185 4.93 11.37 -14.93
C LEU A 185 5.38 12.10 -16.21
N GLU A 186 5.77 11.38 -17.25
CA GLU A 186 6.07 11.97 -18.56
C GLU A 186 4.84 12.54 -19.25
N GLU A 187 3.72 11.83 -19.22
CA GLU A 187 2.44 12.31 -19.74
C GLU A 187 1.97 13.58 -19.03
N GLU A 188 2.02 13.60 -17.69
CA GLU A 188 1.61 14.77 -16.92
C GLU A 188 2.52 15.97 -17.21
N ARG A 189 3.84 15.76 -17.31
CA ARG A 189 4.79 16.80 -17.74
C ARG A 189 4.48 17.29 -19.15
N ARG A 190 4.14 16.40 -20.09
CA ARG A 190 3.76 16.77 -21.46
C ARG A 190 2.47 17.59 -21.49
N LYS A 191 1.44 17.20 -20.73
CA LYS A 191 0.18 17.97 -20.60
C LYS A 191 0.43 19.36 -20.04
N GLN A 192 1.28 19.48 -19.01
CA GLN A 192 1.64 20.78 -18.42
C GLN A 192 2.38 21.66 -19.42
N ARG A 193 3.37 21.13 -20.15
CA ARG A 193 4.08 21.87 -21.21
C ARG A 193 3.15 22.36 -22.32
N MET A 194 2.20 21.53 -22.74
CA MET A 194 1.20 21.93 -23.75
C MET A 194 0.30 23.06 -23.25
N LYS A 195 -0.14 23.00 -21.98
CA LYS A 195 -0.94 24.08 -21.36
C LYS A 195 -0.16 25.39 -21.25
N SER A 196 1.10 25.34 -20.83
CA SER A 196 1.94 26.55 -20.72
C SER A 196 2.23 27.16 -22.09
N LEU A 197 2.47 26.34 -23.12
CA LEU A 197 2.65 26.81 -24.48
C LEU A 197 1.40 27.51 -25.01
N ALA A 198 0.21 26.91 -24.82
CA ALA A 198 -1.06 27.51 -25.22
C ALA A 198 -1.29 28.89 -24.55
N LEU A 199 -0.95 29.02 -23.27
CA LEU A 199 -1.04 30.29 -22.53
C LEU A 199 -0.10 31.35 -23.11
N MET A 200 1.16 30.99 -23.42
CA MET A 200 2.14 31.90 -24.02
C MET A 200 1.71 32.39 -25.41
N VAL A 201 1.20 31.49 -26.25
CA VAL A 201 0.68 31.86 -27.59
C VAL A 201 -0.49 32.84 -27.46
N GLY A 202 -1.43 32.59 -26.53
CA GLY A 202 -2.54 33.51 -26.27
C GLY A 202 -2.06 34.91 -25.84
N ALA A 203 -1.07 34.98 -24.94
CA ALA A 203 -0.48 36.25 -24.51
C ALA A 203 0.22 36.99 -25.67
N ALA A 204 0.95 36.27 -26.52
CA ALA A 204 1.60 36.86 -27.69
C ALA A 204 0.60 37.44 -28.70
N VAL A 205 -0.53 36.75 -28.94
CA VAL A 205 -1.62 37.25 -29.80
C VAL A 205 -2.22 38.54 -29.22
N ILE A 206 -2.48 38.59 -27.91
CA ILE A 206 -3.00 39.79 -27.25
C ILE A 206 -2.03 40.97 -27.39
N LEU A 207 -0.73 40.74 -27.17
CA LEU A 207 0.30 41.78 -27.34
C LEU A 207 0.39 42.27 -28.78
N ALA A 208 0.32 41.37 -29.76
CA ALA A 208 0.32 41.74 -31.18
C ALA A 208 -0.90 42.60 -31.54
N VAL A 209 -2.09 42.27 -31.01
CA VAL A 209 -3.30 43.09 -31.20
C VAL A 209 -3.12 44.48 -30.59
N ILE A 210 -2.60 44.59 -29.36
CA ILE A 210 -2.34 45.88 -28.70
C ILE A 210 -1.38 46.73 -29.53
N LEU A 211 -0.29 46.16 -30.03
CA LEU A 211 0.67 46.86 -30.87
C LEU A 211 0.06 47.34 -32.19
N ILE A 212 -0.78 46.53 -32.84
CA ILE A 212 -1.50 46.93 -34.07
C ILE A 212 -2.44 48.11 -33.79
N PHE A 213 -3.10 48.15 -32.63
CA PHE A 213 -3.97 49.26 -32.24
C PHE A 213 -3.19 50.52 -31.87
N GLN A 214 -1.97 50.42 -31.34
CA GLN A 214 -1.12 51.58 -31.05
C GLN A 214 -0.46 52.19 -32.30
N LEU A 215 -0.39 51.43 -33.40
CA LEU A 215 0.19 51.86 -34.68
C LEU A 215 -0.85 52.45 -35.65
N ARG A 216 -2.12 52.58 -35.24
CA ARG A 216 -3.20 53.28 -35.97
C ARG A 216 -3.56 54.58 -35.29
#